data_AF-A0A3B6VKE2-F1
#
_entry.id   AF-A0A3B6VKE2-F1
#
_cell.length_a   1.000
_cell.length_b   1.000
_cell.length_c   1.000
_cell.angle_alpha   90.00
_cell.angle_beta   90.00
_cell.angle_gamma   90.00
#
_symmetry.space_group_name_H-M   'P 1'
#
loop_
_entity.id
_entity.type
_entity.pdbx_description
1 polymer ?
#
loop_
_entity_poly.entity_id
_entity_poly.type
_entity_poly.pdbx_seq_one_letter_code
_entity_poly.pdbx_strand_id
1 'polypeptide(L)' 'MTIYETKNRDYEIIDKLYILWEKSVRATHLFLKEDDIINISKYVKKIFNRYKAFNNC' A
#
# COMPACT_ATOMS: atom_id res chain seq x y z
N MET A 1 6.22 -15.75 -9.12
CA MET A 1 5.88 -14.33 -8.85
C MET A 1 6.27 -13.55 -10.10
N THR A 2 5.33 -12.85 -10.72
CA THR A 2 5.60 -12.06 -11.93
C THR A 2 5.56 -10.59 -11.52
N ILE A 3 6.66 -9.87 -11.74
CA ILE A 3 6.81 -8.46 -11.41
C ILE A 3 6.73 -7.67 -12.72
N TYR A 4 5.89 -6.64 -12.77
CA TYR A 4 5.73 -5.78 -13.94
C TYR A 4 5.93 -4.31 -13.54
N GLU A 5 6.60 -3.56 -14.41
CA GLU A 5 6.81 -2.13 -14.23
C GLU A 5 5.67 -1.36 -14.90
N THR A 6 5.16 -0.33 -14.22
CA THR A 6 4.12 0.57 -14.76
C THR A 6 4.46 2.01 -14.43
N LYS A 7 4.30 2.88 -15.42
CA LYS A 7 4.44 4.34 -15.24
C LYS A 7 3.16 4.98 -14.72
N ASN A 8 2.01 4.33 -14.91
CA ASN A 8 0.72 4.81 -14.45
C ASN A 8 0.39 4.23 -13.07
N ARG A 9 0.26 5.12 -12.08
CA ARG A 9 -0.27 4.81 -10.75
C ARG A 9 -1.79 4.93 -10.76
N ASP A 10 -2.44 3.97 -11.39
CA ASP A 10 -3.90 3.84 -11.37
C ASP A 10 -4.38 3.54 -9.94
N TYR A 11 -5.58 4.02 -9.60
CA TYR A 11 -6.27 3.72 -8.35
C TYR A 11 -6.43 2.21 -8.13
N GLU A 12 -6.74 1.47 -9.20
CA GLU A 12 -6.87 0.02 -9.13
C GLU A 12 -5.54 -0.66 -8.73
N ILE A 13 -4.42 -0.15 -9.25
CA ILE A 13 -3.08 -0.66 -8.92
C ILE A 13 -2.70 -0.32 -7.49
N ILE A 14 -3.01 0.91 -7.04
CA ILE A 14 -2.77 1.35 -5.66
C ILE A 14 -3.56 0.49 -4.66
N ASP A 15 -4.82 0.18 -4.96
CA ASP A 15 -5.66 -0.63 -4.07
C ASP A 15 -5.16 -2.09 -4.00
N LYS A 16 -4.80 -2.67 -5.17
CA LYS A 16 -4.15 -3.99 -5.21
C LYS A 16 -2.83 -4.02 -4.43
N LEU A 17 -2.02 -2.96 -4.53
CA LEU A 17 -0.76 -2.83 -3.79
C LEU A 17 -1.00 -2.70 -2.29
N TYR A 18 -2.03 -1.96 -1.87
CA TYR A 18 -2.42 -1.82 -0.47
C TYR A 18 -2.83 -3.16 0.13
N ILE A 19 -3.66 -3.94 -0.57
CA ILE A 19 -4.05 -5.30 -0.15
C ILE A 19 -2.83 -6.22 -0.04
N LEU A 20 -1.93 -6.16 -1.04
CA LEU A 20 -0.72 -6.98 -1.05
C LEU A 20 0.21 -6.62 0.12
N TRP A 21 0.39 -5.32 0.38
CA TRP A 21 1.16 -4.84 1.52
C TRP A 21 0.58 -5.35 2.84
N GLU A 22 -0.73 -5.24 3.04
CA GLU A 22 -1.38 -5.66 4.29
C GLU A 22 -1.21 -7.17 4.52
N LYS A 23 -1.43 -7.99 3.49
CA LYS A 23 -1.20 -9.45 3.54
C LYS A 23 0.26 -9.78 3.87
N SER A 24 1.20 -9.05 3.29
CA SER A 24 2.64 -9.27 3.53
C SER A 24 3.03 -8.94 4.96
N VAL A 25 2.52 -7.83 5.51
CA VAL A 25 2.76 -7.43 6.91
C VAL A 25 2.20 -8.47 7.87
N ARG A 26 0.96 -8.90 7.69
CA ARG A 26 0.32 -9.94 8.52
C ARG A 26 1.08 -11.28 8.49
N ALA A 27 1.67 -11.63 7.35
CA ALA A 27 2.43 -12.87 7.20
C ALA A 27 3.81 -12.84 7.85
N THR A 28 4.43 -11.66 8.01
CA THR A 28 5.86 -11.54 8.37
C THR A 28 6.09 -10.84 9.71
N HIS A 29 5.27 -9.86 10.07
CA HIS A 29 5.43 -9.05 11.28
C HIS A 29 4.56 -9.59 12.41
N LEU A 30 4.82 -10.85 12.80
CA LEU A 30 4.04 -11.59 13.81
C LEU A 30 4.06 -10.96 15.22
N PHE A 31 4.90 -9.95 15.44
CA PHE A 31 4.99 -9.19 16.68
C PHE A 31 3.99 -8.02 16.75
N LEU A 32 3.37 -7.64 15.63
CA LEU A 32 2.36 -6.58 15.59
C LEU A 32 0.99 -7.14 15.95
N LYS A 33 0.24 -6.38 16.74
CA LYS A 33 -1.18 -6.67 16.97
C LYS A 33 -2.02 -6.15 15.81
N GLU A 34 -3.23 -6.67 15.70
CA GLU A 34 -4.22 -6.25 14.69
C GLU A 34 -4.39 -4.73 14.65
N ASP A 35 -4.55 -4.11 15.82
CA ASP A 35 -4.74 -2.67 15.95
C ASP A 35 -3.51 -1.86 15.49
N ASP A 36 -2.30 -2.40 15.66
CA ASP A 36 -1.08 -1.77 15.17
C ASP A 36 -1.06 -1.76 13.64
N ILE A 37 -1.41 -2.90 13.03
CA ILE A 37 -1.51 -3.02 11.57
C ILE A 37 -2.56 -2.05 11.01
N ILE A 38 -3.73 -1.98 11.62
CA ILE A 38 -4.81 -1.05 11.22
C ILE A 38 -4.36 0.40 11.38
N ASN A 39 -3.65 0.75 12.45
CA ASN A 39 -3.16 2.12 12.65
C ASN A 39 -2.08 2.50 11.64
N ILE A 40 -1.15 1.60 11.32
CA ILE A 40 -0.12 1.83 10.29
C ILE A 40 -0.76 1.96 8.90
N SER A 41 -1.76 1.12 8.60
CA SER A 41 -2.40 1.09 7.28
C SER A 41 -3.02 2.43 6.86
N LYS A 42 -3.50 3.22 7.83
CA LYS A 42 -4.00 4.59 7.61
C LYS A 42 -2.95 5.50 6.97
N TYR A 43 -1.70 5.39 7.42
CA TYR A 43 -0.58 6.17 6.88
C TYR A 43 -0.14 5.67 5.50
N VAL A 44 -0.13 4.35 5.31
CA VAL A 44 0.25 3.74 4.02
C VAL A 44 -0.74 4.12 2.91
N LYS A 45 -2.05 4.02 3.18
CA LYS A 45 -3.09 4.41 2.22
C LYS A 45 -3.00 5.89 1.86
N LYS A 46 -2.71 6.76 2.84
CA LYS A 46 -2.50 8.19 2.61
C LYS A 46 -1.29 8.45 1.72
N ILE A 47 -0.17 7.76 1.92
CA ILE A 47 1.05 7.92 1.13
C ILE A 47 0.81 7.51 -0.33
N PHE A 48 0.19 6.35 -0.57
CA PHE A 48 -0.10 5.92 -1.94
C PHE A 48 -0.99 6.91 -2.69
N ASN A 49 -1.99 7.49 -2.00
CA ASN A 49 -2.85 8.51 -2.59
C ASN A 49 -2.16 9.86 -2.80
N ARG A 50 -1.18 10.22 -1.95
CA ARG A 50 -0.48 11.52 -2.00
C ARG A 50 0.39 11.67 -3.26
N TYR A 51 0.94 10.58 -3.81
CA TYR A 51 1.75 10.64 -5.02
C TYR A 51 0.98 11.06 -6.29
N LYS A 52 -0.35 11.17 -6.24
CA LYS A 52 -1.15 11.80 -7.31
C LYS A 52 -0.92 13.32 -7.40
N ALA A 53 -0.68 13.98 -6.26
CA ALA A 53 -0.60 15.44 -6.20
C ALA A 53 0.70 16.01 -6.80
N PHE A 54 1.74 15.19 -6.95
CA PHE A 54 3.04 15.64 -7.45
C PHE A 54 3.23 15.46 -8.97
N ASN A 55 2.40 14.64 -9.62
CA ASN A 55 2.50 14.31 -11.05
C ASN A 55 1.40 14.98 -11.90
N ASN A 56 0.60 15.89 -11.30
CA ASN A 56 -0.42 16.68 -11.97
C ASN A 56 -0.05 18.18 -12.05
N CYS A 57 1.24 18.53 -11.91
CA CYS A 57 1.80 19.84 -12.22
C CYS A 57 2.66 19.76 -13.48
#